data_AF-A0A7S0UCP2-F1
#
_entry.id   AF-A0A7S0UCP2-F1
#
_cell.length_a   1.000
_cell.length_b   1.000
_cell.length_c   1.000
_cell.angle_alpha   90.00
_cell.angle_beta   90.00
_cell.angle_gamma   90.00
#
_symmetry.space_group_name_H-M   'P 1'
#
loop_
_entity.id
_entity.type
_entity.pdbx_description
1 polymer ?
#
loop_
_entity_poly.entity_id
_entity_poly.type
_entity_poly.pdbx_seq_one_letter_code
_entity_poly.pdbx_strand_id
1 'polypeptide(L)'
;GEVADANIELFDREYALLNTLFAICEPFYYMVELQRQLTYNLMANAASPTTQLLARCLNSVEYAWSCEDARAMPGVKAGQWQMFKGEQRALGEILAVGEGHTKRCMGFVEFKKELLRDAPSLLAHLCASPPIWRDFELSLERNPLRYELHKLVRQLRAATDVRVLPLPARSRLGHVQHVMVDLLDLLDPEFVHFPVPTLRAKIPLSPLGVRG
;
A
#
# COMPACT_ATOMS: atom_id res chain seq x y z
N GLY A 1 5.54 -19.39 -31.67
CA GLY A 1 4.31 -19.39 -30.88
C GLY A 1 4.69 -19.35 -29.42
N GLU A 2 4.99 -20.51 -28.85
CA GLU A 2 5.12 -20.73 -27.39
C GLU A 2 6.09 -19.78 -26.65
N VAL A 3 7.26 -19.46 -27.21
CA VAL A 3 8.23 -18.55 -26.56
C VAL A 3 7.73 -17.10 -26.52
N ALA A 4 7.01 -16.66 -27.56
CA ALA A 4 6.42 -15.32 -27.59
C ALA A 4 5.26 -15.21 -26.59
N ASP A 5 4.43 -16.25 -26.50
CA ASP A 5 3.30 -16.31 -25.57
C ASP A 5 3.76 -16.33 -24.11
N ALA A 6 4.83 -17.08 -23.81
CA ALA A 6 5.44 -17.10 -22.47
C ALA A 6 6.02 -15.73 -22.07
N ASN A 7 6.63 -15.00 -23.01
CA ASN A 7 7.16 -13.66 -22.75
C ASN A 7 6.07 -12.62 -22.51
N ILE A 8 4.95 -12.71 -23.24
CA ILE A 8 3.78 -11.85 -23.03
C ILE A 8 3.19 -12.11 -21.64
N GLU A 9 3.01 -13.37 -21.26
CA GLU A 9 2.47 -13.71 -19.94
C GLU A 9 3.39 -13.23 -18.80
N LEU A 10 4.71 -13.32 -18.98
CA LEU A 10 5.67 -12.82 -18.00
C LEU A 10 5.56 -11.30 -17.83
N PHE A 11 5.43 -10.58 -18.95
CA PHE A 11 5.27 -9.12 -18.96
C PHE A 11 3.98 -8.69 -18.25
N ASP A 12 2.86 -9.35 -18.54
CA ASP A 12 1.57 -9.06 -17.91
C ASP A 12 1.61 -9.29 -16.38
N ARG A 13 2.25 -10.38 -15.95
CA ARG A 13 2.44 -10.67 -14.52
C ARG A 13 3.30 -9.62 -13.84
N GLU A 14 4.39 -9.21 -14.48
CA GLU A 14 5.27 -8.16 -13.95
C GLU A 14 4.55 -6.81 -13.86
N TYR A 15 3.83 -6.43 -14.91
CA TYR A 15 3.02 -5.21 -14.94
C TYR A 15 1.97 -5.23 -13.83
N ALA A 16 1.23 -6.33 -13.70
CA ALA A 16 0.21 -6.47 -12.66
C ALA A 16 0.82 -6.31 -11.26
N LEU A 17 1.96 -6.95 -10.99
CA LEU A 17 2.64 -6.85 -9.72
C LEU A 17 3.12 -5.41 -9.43
N LEU A 18 3.78 -4.76 -10.39
CA LEU A 18 4.22 -3.37 -10.26
C LEU A 18 3.06 -2.42 -10.00
N ASN A 19 1.97 -2.59 -10.73
CA ASN A 19 0.78 -1.77 -10.58
C ASN A 19 0.10 -2.00 -9.23
N THR A 20 0.03 -3.24 -8.76
CA THR A 20 -0.49 -3.57 -7.42
C THR A 20 0.37 -2.95 -6.32
N LEU A 21 1.70 -3.03 -6.43
CA LEU A 21 2.60 -2.38 -5.46
C LEU A 21 2.37 -0.88 -5.43
N PHE A 22 2.34 -0.24 -6.59
CA PHE A 22 2.10 1.20 -6.69
C PHE A 22 0.76 1.60 -6.06
N ALA A 23 -0.31 0.88 -6.38
CA ALA A 23 -1.65 1.14 -5.84
C ALA A 23 -1.73 0.93 -4.31
N ILE A 24 -0.94 0.02 -3.74
CA ILE A 24 -0.84 -0.16 -2.28
C ILE A 24 -0.07 1.00 -1.64
N CYS A 25 1.01 1.46 -2.28
CA CYS A 25 1.87 2.49 -1.70
C CYS A 25 1.30 3.91 -1.85
N GLU A 26 0.53 4.19 -2.89
CA GLU A 26 -0.05 5.51 -3.16
C GLU A 26 -0.87 6.08 -1.98
N PRO A 27 -1.77 5.32 -1.34
CA PRO A 27 -2.44 5.75 -0.11
C PRO A 27 -1.49 6.20 1.00
N PHE A 28 -0.32 5.57 1.15
CA PHE A 28 0.65 5.95 2.18
C PHE A 28 1.22 7.35 1.95
N TYR A 29 1.45 7.74 0.70
CA TYR A 29 1.84 9.11 0.38
C TYR A 29 0.78 10.10 0.84
N TYR A 30 -0.49 9.87 0.48
CA TYR A 30 -1.58 10.78 0.86
C TYR A 30 -1.79 10.82 2.37
N MET A 31 -1.60 9.70 3.08
CA MET A 31 -1.64 9.70 4.54
C MET A 31 -0.54 10.58 5.14
N VAL A 32 0.70 10.47 4.65
CA VAL A 32 1.81 11.32 5.11
C VAL A 32 1.51 12.80 4.84
N GLU A 33 0.95 13.12 3.67
CA GLU A 33 0.62 14.49 3.32
C GLU A 33 -0.53 15.06 4.19
N LEU A 34 -1.60 14.29 4.38
CA LEU A 34 -2.70 14.66 5.28
C LEU A 34 -2.22 14.83 6.72
N GLN A 35 -1.33 13.97 7.21
CA GLN A 35 -0.73 14.10 8.54
C GLN A 35 0.14 15.34 8.68
N ARG A 36 0.91 15.71 7.65
CA ARG A 36 1.68 16.96 7.63
C ARG A 36 0.75 18.16 7.70
N GLN A 37 -0.27 18.20 6.84
CA GLN A 37 -1.26 19.29 6.84
C GLN A 37 -2.01 19.38 8.16
N LEU A 38 -2.39 18.24 8.74
CA LEU A 38 -2.95 18.18 10.08
C LEU A 38 -1.98 18.74 11.12
N THR A 39 -0.70 18.39 11.08
CA THR A 39 0.28 18.89 12.06
C THR A 39 0.45 20.41 11.95
N TYR A 40 0.51 20.95 10.73
CA TYR A 40 0.52 22.40 10.49
C TYR A 40 -0.78 23.07 10.98
N ASN A 41 -1.93 22.46 10.73
CA ASN A 41 -3.25 23.00 11.12
C ASN A 41 -3.56 22.82 12.61
N LEU A 42 -3.06 21.77 13.26
CA LEU A 42 -3.21 21.49 14.70
C LEU A 42 -2.50 22.56 15.53
N MET A 43 -1.37 23.11 15.05
CA MET A 43 -0.74 24.27 15.70
C MET A 43 -1.65 25.50 15.71
N ALA A 44 -2.62 25.59 14.79
CA ALA A 44 -3.58 26.69 14.72
C ALA A 44 -4.95 26.36 15.35
N ASN A 45 -5.45 25.12 15.27
CA ASN A 45 -6.83 24.74 15.61
C ASN A 45 -6.98 23.28 16.15
N ALA A 46 -6.14 22.90 17.11
CA ALA A 46 -6.07 21.52 17.65
C ALA A 46 -7.42 20.92 18.13
N ALA A 47 -8.38 21.77 18.53
CA ALA A 47 -9.62 21.34 19.17
C ALA A 47 -10.80 21.12 18.20
N SER A 48 -10.65 21.34 16.89
CA SER A 48 -11.80 21.22 15.98
C SER A 48 -12.31 19.77 15.88
N PRO A 49 -13.64 19.51 15.94
CA PRO A 49 -14.21 18.17 15.78
C PRO A 49 -13.80 17.49 14.48
N THR A 50 -13.67 18.26 13.39
CA THR A 50 -13.24 17.79 12.07
C THR A 50 -11.80 17.27 12.12
N THR A 51 -10.90 17.99 12.80
CA THR A 51 -9.50 17.60 12.97
C THR A 51 -9.38 16.29 13.74
N GLN A 52 -10.18 16.12 14.80
CA GLN A 52 -10.21 14.86 15.58
C GLN A 52 -10.80 13.70 14.78
N LEU A 53 -11.79 13.96 13.92
CA LEU A 53 -12.38 12.94 13.07
C LEU A 53 -11.38 12.48 12.00
N LEU A 54 -10.71 13.42 11.34
CA LEU A 54 -9.67 13.10 10.34
C LEU A 54 -8.50 12.33 10.97
N ALA A 55 -8.02 12.75 12.15
CA ALA A 55 -6.97 12.03 12.88
C ALA A 55 -7.40 10.60 13.26
N ARG A 56 -8.67 10.38 13.62
CA ARG A 56 -9.21 9.04 13.88
C ARG A 56 -9.24 8.20 12.61
N CYS A 57 -9.74 8.74 11.50
CA CYS A 57 -9.78 8.04 10.21
C CYS A 57 -8.38 7.62 9.75
N LEU A 58 -7.40 8.53 9.80
CA LEU A 58 -6.00 8.21 9.44
C LEU A 58 -5.42 7.11 10.32
N ASN A 59 -5.64 7.19 11.65
CA ASN A 59 -5.21 6.13 12.56
C ASN A 59 -5.89 4.78 12.26
N SER A 60 -7.16 4.78 11.85
CA SER A 60 -7.87 3.58 11.43
C SER A 60 -7.27 2.97 10.16
N VAL A 61 -6.86 3.79 9.18
CA VAL A 61 -6.19 3.28 7.97
C VAL A 61 -4.87 2.62 8.36
N GLU A 62 -4.04 3.32 9.12
CA GLU A 62 -2.75 2.80 9.57
C GLU A 62 -2.90 1.49 10.36
N TYR A 63 -3.91 1.43 11.22
CA TYR A 63 -4.23 0.25 12.02
C TYR A 63 -4.70 -0.92 11.15
N ALA A 64 -5.50 -0.68 10.10
CA ALA A 64 -5.95 -1.73 9.19
C ALA A 64 -4.77 -2.46 8.51
N TRP A 65 -3.70 -1.72 8.21
CA TRP A 65 -2.44 -2.26 7.65
C TRP A 65 -1.54 -2.91 8.69
N SER A 66 -1.52 -2.40 9.93
CA SER A 66 -0.61 -2.85 10.99
C SER A 66 -1.18 -3.90 11.93
N CYS A 67 -2.49 -4.18 11.88
CA CYS A 67 -3.16 -4.95 12.94
C CYS A 67 -2.65 -6.39 13.03
N GLU A 68 -2.16 -6.69 14.23
CA GLU A 68 -1.56 -7.95 14.68
C GLU A 68 -2.60 -8.94 15.20
N ASP A 69 -3.77 -8.45 15.58
CA ASP A 69 -4.74 -9.26 16.28
C ASP A 69 -5.52 -10.14 15.29
N ALA A 70 -5.06 -11.37 15.15
CA ALA A 70 -5.76 -12.44 14.44
C ALA A 70 -7.20 -12.66 14.96
N ARG A 71 -7.54 -12.17 16.18
CA ARG A 71 -8.92 -12.17 16.71
C ARG A 71 -9.73 -10.99 16.21
N ALA A 72 -9.11 -9.83 15.98
CA ALA A 72 -9.76 -8.67 15.35
C ALA A 72 -9.96 -8.86 13.84
N MET A 73 -9.18 -9.75 13.22
CA MET A 73 -9.34 -10.16 11.82
C MET A 73 -9.40 -11.69 11.71
N PRO A 74 -10.59 -12.30 11.90
CA PRO A 74 -10.72 -13.75 11.82
C PRO A 74 -10.21 -14.29 10.47
N GLY A 75 -9.59 -15.46 10.48
CA GLY A 75 -9.01 -16.07 9.28
C GLY A 75 -7.62 -15.56 8.87
N VAL A 76 -7.05 -14.54 9.52
CA VAL A 76 -5.68 -14.09 9.28
C VAL A 76 -4.71 -14.76 10.25
N LYS A 77 -3.69 -15.47 9.74
CA LYS A 77 -2.58 -15.93 10.60
C LYS A 77 -1.75 -14.73 11.04
N ALA A 78 -1.39 -14.67 12.33
CA ALA A 78 -0.50 -13.64 12.86
C ALA A 78 0.78 -13.51 11.99
N GLY A 79 1.15 -12.27 11.67
CA GLY A 79 2.35 -11.94 10.88
C GLY A 79 2.23 -12.02 9.35
N GLN A 80 1.12 -12.52 8.79
CA GLN A 80 0.93 -12.47 7.33
C GLN A 80 0.42 -11.09 6.90
N TRP A 81 1.04 -10.48 5.88
CA TRP A 81 0.62 -9.20 5.27
C TRP A 81 0.62 -7.96 6.19
N GLN A 82 1.43 -7.99 7.25
CA GLN A 82 1.53 -6.88 8.19
C GLN A 82 2.51 -5.83 7.68
N MET A 83 2.12 -4.56 7.79
CA MET A 83 2.99 -3.42 7.54
C MET A 83 2.98 -2.49 8.75
N PHE A 84 4.14 -2.27 9.36
CA PHE A 84 4.23 -1.40 10.53
C PHE A 84 4.03 0.07 10.14
N LYS A 85 3.57 0.89 11.07
CA LYS A 85 3.37 2.33 10.83
C LYS A 85 4.61 3.04 10.29
N GLY A 86 5.80 2.67 10.81
CA GLY A 86 7.07 3.21 10.33
C GLY A 86 7.34 2.87 8.86
N GLU A 87 6.99 1.66 8.43
CA GLU A 87 7.14 1.17 7.06
C GLU A 87 6.17 1.89 6.11
N GLN A 88 4.90 2.01 6.53
CA GLN A 88 3.87 2.77 5.81
C GLN A 88 4.34 4.22 5.60
N ARG A 89 4.84 4.87 6.66
CA ARG A 89 5.35 6.24 6.60
C ARG A 89 6.57 6.34 5.69
N ALA A 90 7.53 5.43 5.79
CA ALA A 90 8.72 5.42 4.93
C ALA A 90 8.33 5.33 3.45
N LEU A 91 7.43 4.41 3.09
CA LEU A 91 6.90 4.29 1.73
C LEU A 91 6.21 5.58 1.26
N GLY A 92 5.38 6.19 2.10
CA GLY A 92 4.71 7.44 1.79
C GLY A 92 5.68 8.62 1.61
N GLU A 93 6.72 8.71 2.43
CA GLU A 93 7.75 9.74 2.32
C GLU A 93 8.59 9.58 1.05
N ILE A 94 8.90 8.34 0.66
CA ILE A 94 9.64 8.06 -0.57
C ILE A 94 8.83 8.45 -1.81
N LEU A 95 7.53 8.18 -1.80
CA LEU A 95 6.62 8.57 -2.89
C LEU A 95 6.40 10.08 -2.95
N ALA A 96 6.85 10.86 -1.96
CA ALA A 96 6.70 12.31 -1.94
C ALA A 96 7.83 12.99 -2.74
N VAL A 97 7.56 13.34 -4.00
CA VAL A 97 8.51 14.01 -4.89
C VAL A 97 8.29 15.52 -4.88
N GLY A 98 9.38 16.29 -4.87
CA GLY A 98 9.35 17.75 -4.87
C GLY A 98 9.99 18.35 -3.61
N GLU A 99 10.10 19.68 -3.60
CA GLU A 99 10.77 20.42 -2.53
C GLU A 99 9.79 21.22 -1.67
N GLY A 100 10.15 21.41 -0.40
CA GLY A 100 9.39 22.21 0.54
C GLY A 100 7.93 21.74 0.69
N HIS A 101 7.00 22.67 0.47
CA HIS A 101 5.55 22.47 0.62
C HIS A 101 4.85 22.00 -0.67
N THR A 102 5.56 21.93 -1.79
CA THR A 102 4.98 21.53 -3.09
C THR A 102 5.31 20.07 -3.41
N LYS A 103 5.10 19.18 -2.45
CA LYS A 103 5.29 17.75 -2.67
C LYS A 103 4.10 17.18 -3.42
N ARG A 104 4.36 16.34 -4.41
CA ARG A 104 3.37 15.56 -5.15
C ARG A 104 3.63 14.08 -4.97
N CYS A 105 2.62 13.26 -5.25
CA CYS A 105 2.82 11.83 -5.37
C CYS A 105 3.72 11.55 -6.59
N MET A 106 4.66 10.62 -6.42
CA MET A 106 5.44 10.03 -7.50
C MET A 106 4.49 9.36 -8.49
N GLY A 107 4.64 9.63 -9.78
CA GLY A 107 3.83 8.95 -10.81
C GLY A 107 4.29 7.51 -11.03
N PHE A 108 3.41 6.64 -11.53
CA PHE A 108 3.72 5.22 -11.77
C PHE A 108 4.99 4.98 -12.63
N VAL A 109 5.19 5.79 -13.68
CA VAL A 109 6.37 5.68 -14.55
C VAL A 109 7.66 5.99 -13.79
N GLU A 110 7.62 7.01 -12.93
CA GLU A 110 8.74 7.42 -12.08
C GLU A 110 9.01 6.35 -11.00
N PHE A 111 7.96 5.86 -10.35
CA PHE A 111 8.03 4.75 -9.40
C PHE A 111 8.66 3.50 -10.02
N LYS A 112 8.22 3.11 -11.21
CA LYS A 112 8.78 1.97 -11.93
C LYS A 112 10.28 2.17 -12.22
N LYS A 113 10.66 3.35 -12.71
CA LYS A 113 12.07 3.68 -12.97
C LYS A 113 12.91 3.61 -11.70
N GLU A 114 12.39 4.13 -10.60
CA GLU A 114 13.10 4.11 -9.32
C GLU A 114 13.27 2.71 -8.74
N LEU A 115 12.20 1.92 -8.78
CA LEU A 115 12.22 0.53 -8.33
C LEU A 115 13.19 -0.32 -9.17
N LEU A 116 13.19 -0.12 -10.49
CA LEU A 116 13.98 -0.89 -11.45
C LEU A 116 15.35 -0.28 -11.78
N ARG A 117 15.78 0.79 -11.08
CA ARG A 117 17.00 1.55 -11.43
C ARG A 117 18.25 0.67 -11.62
N ASP A 118 18.37 -0.44 -10.88
CA ASP A 118 19.52 -1.36 -10.95
C ASP A 118 19.13 -2.79 -11.40
N ALA A 119 17.91 -3.01 -11.89
CA ALA A 119 17.46 -4.33 -12.34
C ALA A 119 16.53 -4.21 -13.56
N PRO A 120 16.78 -4.96 -14.64
CA PRO A 120 16.00 -4.85 -15.88
C PRO A 120 14.55 -5.34 -15.74
N SER A 121 14.25 -6.13 -14.70
CA SER A 121 12.89 -6.55 -14.37
C SER A 121 12.71 -6.72 -12.86
N LEU A 122 11.47 -6.59 -12.40
CA LEU A 122 11.08 -6.84 -11.01
C LEU A 122 11.34 -8.30 -10.63
N LEU A 123 11.12 -9.24 -11.55
CA LEU A 123 11.42 -10.65 -11.30
C LEU A 123 12.92 -10.88 -11.09
N ALA A 124 13.79 -10.25 -11.90
CA ALA A 124 15.24 -10.31 -11.68
C ALA A 124 15.64 -9.67 -10.34
N HIS A 125 15.01 -8.54 -9.98
CA HIS A 125 15.21 -7.88 -8.70
C HIS A 125 14.85 -8.78 -7.50
N LEU A 126 13.74 -9.52 -7.61
CA LEU A 126 13.22 -10.39 -6.56
C LEU A 126 13.88 -11.78 -6.50
N CYS A 127 14.40 -12.25 -7.64
CA CYS A 127 15.06 -13.55 -7.76
C CYS A 127 16.58 -13.45 -7.58
N ALA A 128 17.15 -12.24 -7.58
CA ALA A 128 18.48 -12.02 -7.02
C ALA A 128 18.44 -12.50 -5.55
N SER A 129 18.95 -13.71 -5.30
CA SER A 129 19.16 -14.23 -3.95
C SER A 129 19.73 -13.13 -3.07
N PRO A 130 19.29 -12.98 -1.81
CA PRO A 130 19.85 -11.97 -0.95
C PRO A 130 21.36 -12.19 -0.94
N PRO A 131 22.17 -11.25 -1.46
CA PRO A 131 23.58 -11.34 -1.20
C PRO A 131 23.71 -11.26 0.32
N ILE A 132 24.62 -12.06 0.85
CA ILE A 132 25.06 -12.04 2.25
C ILE A 132 24.90 -10.62 2.79
N TRP A 133 24.15 -10.46 3.88
CA TRP A 133 23.62 -9.22 4.49
C TRP A 133 24.47 -7.93 4.37
N ARG A 134 25.79 -8.02 4.16
CA ARG A 134 26.69 -6.91 3.83
C ARG A 134 26.33 -6.11 2.57
N ASP A 135 25.97 -6.76 1.46
CA ASP A 135 25.59 -6.01 0.24
C ASP A 135 24.17 -5.46 0.34
N PHE A 136 23.35 -6.05 1.21
CA PHE A 136 21.99 -5.61 1.51
C PHE A 136 22.00 -4.32 2.34
N GLU A 137 22.90 -4.18 3.32
CA GLU A 137 23.15 -2.91 4.04
C GLU A 137 23.61 -1.79 3.11
N LEU A 138 24.50 -2.08 2.14
CA LEU A 138 24.93 -1.10 1.14
C LEU A 138 23.82 -0.75 0.13
N SER A 139 22.89 -1.66 -0.15
CA SER A 139 21.71 -1.36 -0.96
C SER A 139 20.63 -0.60 -0.18
N LEU A 140 20.54 -0.80 1.14
CA LEU A 140 19.64 -0.09 2.04
C LEU A 140 19.97 1.40 2.10
N GLU A 141 21.26 1.75 2.15
CA GLU A 141 21.73 3.14 2.04
C GLU A 141 21.36 3.79 0.69
N ARG A 142 21.24 3.00 -0.37
CA ARG A 142 20.99 3.51 -1.73
C ARG A 142 19.52 3.69 -2.06
N ASN A 143 18.62 2.86 -1.51
CA ASN A 143 17.19 2.99 -1.80
C ASN A 143 16.28 2.30 -0.73
N PRO A 144 15.79 3.05 0.27
CA PRO A 144 14.89 2.51 1.30
C PRO A 144 13.55 1.98 0.73
N LEU A 145 13.13 2.43 -0.46
CA LEU A 145 11.93 1.93 -1.15
C LEU A 145 12.02 0.43 -1.41
N ARG A 146 13.22 -0.03 -1.78
CA ARG A 146 13.44 -1.41 -2.20
C ARG A 146 13.29 -2.38 -1.06
N TYR A 147 13.70 -1.99 0.14
CA TYR A 147 13.58 -2.85 1.32
C TYR A 147 12.12 -3.12 1.67
N GLU A 148 11.33 -2.05 1.81
CA GLU A 148 9.92 -2.16 2.16
C GLU A 148 9.11 -2.84 1.06
N LEU A 149 9.39 -2.54 -0.20
CA LEU A 149 8.76 -3.22 -1.33
C LEU A 149 9.18 -4.68 -1.44
N HIS A 150 10.44 -5.04 -1.16
CA HIS A 150 10.86 -6.45 -1.14
C HIS A 150 10.08 -7.26 -0.10
N LYS A 151 9.85 -6.69 1.09
CA LYS A 151 9.02 -7.32 2.12
C LYS A 151 7.58 -7.50 1.63
N LEU A 152 6.97 -6.45 1.06
CA LEU A 152 5.61 -6.50 0.52
C LEU A 152 5.47 -7.50 -0.64
N VAL A 153 6.45 -7.53 -1.55
CA VAL A 153 6.43 -8.48 -2.66
C VAL A 153 6.62 -9.91 -2.20
N ARG A 154 7.46 -10.18 -1.20
CA ARG A 154 7.57 -11.53 -0.61
C ARG A 154 6.23 -11.99 -0.05
N GLN A 155 5.48 -11.09 0.59
CA GLN A 155 4.13 -11.37 1.08
C GLN A 155 3.14 -11.62 -0.07
N LEU A 156 3.24 -10.86 -1.18
CA LEU A 156 2.44 -11.03 -2.40
C LEU A 156 2.77 -12.33 -3.14
N ARG A 157 4.05 -12.70 -3.29
CA ARG A 157 4.49 -13.93 -3.98
C ARG A 157 4.13 -15.21 -3.21
N ALA A 158 4.07 -15.14 -1.88
CA ALA A 158 3.57 -16.24 -1.08
C ALA A 158 2.08 -16.54 -1.34
N ALA A 159 1.33 -15.59 -1.93
CA ALA A 159 0.05 -15.87 -2.57
C ALA A 159 0.33 -16.45 -3.97
N THR A 160 0.09 -17.75 -4.15
CA THR A 160 0.41 -18.53 -5.35
C THR A 160 -0.29 -18.06 -6.63
N ASP A 161 -1.28 -17.17 -6.53
CA ASP A 161 -1.89 -16.45 -7.63
C ASP A 161 -2.33 -15.06 -7.12
N VAL A 162 -1.88 -13.97 -7.75
CA VAL A 162 -2.30 -12.60 -7.39
C VAL A 162 -3.82 -12.44 -7.59
N ARG A 163 -4.43 -13.24 -8.47
CA ARG A 163 -5.89 -13.29 -8.70
C ARG A 163 -6.62 -14.03 -7.56
N VAL A 164 -5.90 -14.86 -6.79
CA VAL A 164 -6.43 -15.63 -5.66
C VAL A 164 -5.62 -15.27 -4.42
N LEU A 165 -5.79 -14.03 -3.95
CA LEU A 165 -5.30 -13.65 -2.63
C LEU A 165 -5.88 -14.59 -1.57
N PRO A 166 -5.06 -15.08 -0.62
CA PRO A 166 -5.57 -15.83 0.52
C PRO A 166 -6.70 -15.06 1.20
N LEU A 167 -7.75 -15.76 1.65
CA LEU A 167 -8.84 -15.17 2.42
C LEU A 167 -8.37 -14.14 3.47
N PRO A 168 -7.32 -14.41 4.27
CA PRO A 168 -6.67 -13.42 5.12
C PRO A 168 -6.40 -12.05 4.47
N ALA A 169 -5.72 -12.06 3.32
CA ALA A 169 -5.29 -10.86 2.61
C ALA A 169 -6.49 -10.15 1.98
N ARG A 170 -7.46 -10.92 1.45
CA ARG A 170 -8.71 -10.37 0.92
C ARG A 170 -9.52 -9.65 2.01
N SER A 171 -9.66 -10.26 3.18
CA SER A 171 -10.37 -9.64 4.31
C SER A 171 -9.67 -8.36 4.77
N ARG A 172 -8.34 -8.36 4.87
CA ARG A 172 -7.58 -7.15 5.23
C ARG A 172 -7.71 -6.05 4.18
N LEU A 173 -7.53 -6.36 2.90
CA LEU A 173 -7.69 -5.37 1.83
C LEU A 173 -9.13 -4.84 1.77
N GLY A 174 -10.12 -5.68 2.05
CA GLY A 174 -11.50 -5.24 2.24
C GLY A 174 -11.62 -4.24 3.38
N HIS A 175 -11.02 -4.52 4.54
CA HIS A 175 -11.04 -3.60 5.67
C HIS A 175 -10.33 -2.27 5.36
N VAL A 176 -9.15 -2.32 4.74
CA VAL A 176 -8.44 -1.12 4.26
C VAL A 176 -9.34 -0.33 3.30
N GLN A 177 -9.98 -1.01 2.34
CA GLN A 177 -10.87 -0.35 1.38
C GLN A 177 -12.04 0.35 2.08
N HIS A 178 -12.63 -0.28 3.11
CA HIS A 178 -13.70 0.35 3.89
C HIS A 178 -13.24 1.63 4.56
N VAL A 179 -12.09 1.59 5.25
CA VAL A 179 -11.59 2.76 5.97
C VAL A 179 -11.15 3.86 5.00
N MET A 180 -10.59 3.50 3.84
CA MET A 180 -10.27 4.47 2.78
C MET A 180 -11.53 5.13 2.20
N VAL A 181 -12.62 4.37 2.01
CA VAL A 181 -13.92 4.94 1.63
C VAL A 181 -14.46 5.87 2.71
N ASP A 182 -14.38 5.49 3.98
CA ASP A 182 -14.82 6.35 5.10
C ASP A 182 -14.03 7.67 5.14
N LEU A 183 -12.72 7.61 4.83
CA LEU A 183 -11.89 8.80 4.69
C LEU A 183 -12.33 9.66 3.49
N LEU A 184 -12.69 9.06 2.36
CA LEU A 184 -13.20 9.81 1.20
C LEU A 184 -14.56 10.46 1.48
N ASP A 185 -15.47 9.77 2.17
CA ASP A 185 -16.78 10.33 2.55
C ASP A 185 -16.63 11.50 3.53
N LEU A 186 -15.58 11.48 4.37
CA LEU A 186 -15.22 12.61 5.21
C LEU A 186 -14.65 13.79 4.40
N LEU A 187 -13.76 13.53 3.44
CA LEU A 187 -13.03 14.57 2.70
C LEU A 187 -13.83 15.16 1.53
N ASP A 188 -14.73 14.40 0.93
CA ASP A 188 -15.53 14.77 -0.25
C ASP A 188 -17.00 14.33 -0.06
N PRO A 189 -17.71 14.90 0.94
CA PRO A 189 -19.06 14.47 1.32
C PRO A 189 -20.11 14.71 0.21
N GLU A 190 -19.86 15.67 -0.67
CA GLU A 190 -20.75 16.03 -1.78
C GLU A 190 -20.42 15.30 -3.09
N PHE A 191 -19.47 14.36 -3.07
CA PHE A 191 -19.07 13.57 -4.24
C PHE A 191 -18.57 14.44 -5.41
N VAL A 192 -17.95 15.59 -5.13
CA VAL A 192 -17.51 16.53 -6.15
C VAL A 192 -16.39 15.92 -7.00
N HIS A 193 -15.46 15.20 -6.35
CA HIS A 193 -14.29 14.64 -7.01
C HIS A 193 -14.54 13.21 -7.51
N PHE A 194 -15.40 12.48 -6.81
CA PHE A 194 -15.79 11.10 -7.19
C PHE A 194 -17.31 10.99 -7.32
N PRO A 195 -17.91 11.56 -8.39
CA PRO A 195 -19.36 11.67 -8.54
C PRO A 195 -20.05 10.33 -8.79
N VAL A 196 -19.30 9.28 -9.08
CA VAL A 196 -19.84 7.94 -9.37
C VAL A 196 -19.94 7.15 -8.06
N PRO A 197 -21.15 6.90 -7.52
CA PRO A 197 -21.31 6.29 -6.20
C PRO A 197 -20.72 4.87 -6.11
N THR A 198 -20.70 4.14 -7.24
CA THR A 198 -20.14 2.79 -7.30
C THR A 198 -18.63 2.75 -7.06
N LEU A 199 -17.91 3.87 -7.25
CA LEU A 199 -16.47 3.96 -6.95
C LEU A 199 -16.19 4.04 -5.44
N ARG A 200 -17.20 4.35 -4.63
CA ARG A 200 -17.14 4.33 -3.15
C ARG A 200 -17.86 3.15 -2.54
N ALA A 201 -18.32 2.19 -3.35
CA ALA A 201 -18.99 1.01 -2.83
C ALA A 201 -18.03 0.18 -1.99
N LYS A 202 -18.41 -0.12 -0.75
CA LYS A 202 -17.64 -0.99 0.15
C LYS A 202 -17.77 -2.45 -0.30
N ILE A 203 -16.65 -3.14 -0.45
CA ILE A 203 -16.64 -4.56 -0.82
C ILE A 203 -17.25 -5.37 0.33
N PRO A 204 -18.19 -6.30 0.09
CA PRO A 204 -18.70 -7.15 1.15
C PRO A 204 -17.55 -7.87 1.86
N LEU A 205 -17.40 -7.64 3.16
CA LEU A 205 -16.46 -8.43 3.97
C LEU A 205 -17.07 -9.82 4.11
N SER A 206 -16.37 -10.85 3.64
CA SER A 206 -16.86 -12.21 3.76
C SER A 206 -17.08 -12.55 5.24
N PRO A 207 -18.29 -12.97 5.66
CA PRO A 207 -18.46 -13.58 6.97
C PRO A 207 -17.66 -14.88 6.96
N LEU A 208 -16.65 -14.97 7.81
CA LEU A 208 -15.82 -16.16 7.88
C LEU A 208 -16.63 -17.32 8.50
N GLY A 209 -17.00 -18.28 7.65
CA GLY A 209 -17.37 -19.63 8.09
C GLY A 209 -18.81 -19.80 8.59
N VAL A 210 -19.74 -19.99 7.66
CA VAL A 210 -20.62 -21.17 7.76
C VAL A 210 -20.03 -22.19 6.79
N ARG A 211 -19.35 -23.21 7.32
CA ARG A 211 -19.01 -24.39 6.53
C ARG A 211 -20.34 -25.11 6.23
N GLY A 212 -20.68 -25.24 4.95
CA GLY A 212 -21.45 -26.38 4.46
C GLY A 212 -20.50 -27.52 4.15
#